data_AF-A0A7Y5FN94-F1
#
_entry.id   AF-A0A7Y5FN94-F1
#
_cell.length_a   1.000
_cell.length_b   1.000
_cell.length_c   1.000
_cell.angle_alpha   90.00
_cell.angle_beta   90.00
_cell.angle_gamma   90.00
#
_symmetry.space_group_name_H-M   'P 1'
#
loop_
_entity.id
_entity.type
_entity.pdbx_description
1 polymer ?
#
loop_
_entity_poly.entity_id
_entity_poly.type
_entity_poly.pdbx_seq_one_letter_code
_entity_poly.pdbx_strand_id
1 'polypeptide(L)'
;MSEADFNEITGETTAGAILESFSQKLKLKDFRGKIFLLIDEYDHFTNELISFDQEHFREIVSRNGWVRKFYEVVKQLMAEGIIDRFFATGVTPVTLDSMTSGFNVAQNITLDHKFHSLTGFTESEVVKLISETMPAGEQFDPLELLNNLRSWYNGSRFSPSAEEKLYNPQMILSFLREFRDTYTYSGMMSDINVTSDWKKIDNIISQLPPGTAESVIDQVLNNDYITDSLTLLYNPETPFTKTDVISLLFYNGLLSIDGITAGFYKYVIPNYLIRQLYWEFFRNRMEREKNLDLSSN
;
A
#
# COMPACT_ATOMS: atom_id res chain seq x y z
N MET A 1 -0.22 4.94 34.93
CA MET A 1 -0.65 6.35 34.92
C MET A 1 -1.95 6.49 35.72
N SER A 2 -2.22 7.67 36.28
CA SER A 2 -3.52 7.94 36.94
C SER A 2 -4.58 8.32 35.91
N GLU A 3 -5.85 8.31 36.31
CA GLU A 3 -6.96 8.81 35.49
C GLU A 3 -6.84 10.31 35.17
N ALA A 4 -6.29 11.10 36.11
CA ALA A 4 -5.99 12.50 35.89
C ALA A 4 -4.90 12.71 34.81
N ASP A 5 -3.84 11.88 34.85
CA ASP A 5 -2.79 11.92 33.81
C ASP A 5 -3.38 11.59 32.44
N PHE A 6 -4.29 10.61 32.37
CA PHE A 6 -4.95 10.21 31.13
C PHE A 6 -5.79 11.36 30.56
N ASN A 7 -6.66 11.96 31.39
CA ASN A 7 -7.52 13.07 30.96
C ASN A 7 -6.74 14.30 30.47
N GLU A 8 -5.59 14.60 31.10
CA GLU A 8 -4.71 15.68 30.67
C GLU A 8 -4.08 15.39 29.30
N ILE A 9 -3.56 14.17 29.11
CA ILE A 9 -2.99 13.76 27.82
C ILE A 9 -4.04 13.77 26.71
N THR A 10 -5.23 13.22 26.95
CA THR A 10 -6.31 13.17 25.96
C THR A 10 -7.01 14.51 25.76
N GLY A 11 -6.76 15.50 26.62
CA GLY A 11 -7.28 16.86 26.51
C GLY A 11 -6.50 17.73 25.51
N GLU A 12 -5.33 17.27 25.08
CA GLU A 12 -4.52 17.96 24.07
C GLU A 12 -5.17 17.91 22.67
N THR A 13 -5.00 18.98 21.90
CA THR A 13 -5.73 19.17 20.63
C THR A 13 -5.01 18.65 19.39
N THR A 14 -3.74 18.25 19.53
CA THR A 14 -2.92 17.78 18.40
C THR A 14 -2.20 16.50 18.75
N ALA A 15 -1.98 15.62 17.76
CA ALA A 15 -1.26 14.36 17.94
C ALA A 15 0.16 14.57 18.54
N GLY A 16 0.86 15.63 18.12
CA GLY A 16 2.16 15.99 18.67
C GLY A 16 2.08 16.34 20.16
N ALA A 17 1.15 17.21 20.54
CA ALA A 17 0.96 17.61 21.95
C ALA A 17 0.53 16.44 22.84
N ILE A 18 -0.33 15.54 22.35
CA ILE A 18 -0.70 14.30 23.04
C ILE A 18 0.56 13.47 23.34
N LEU A 19 1.43 13.27 22.34
CA LEU A 19 2.65 12.47 22.49
C LEU A 19 3.68 13.14 23.42
N GLU A 20 3.82 14.47 23.34
CA GLU A 20 4.66 15.25 24.26
C GLU A 20 4.15 15.13 25.70
N SER A 21 2.86 15.37 25.94
CA SER A 21 2.24 15.27 27.26
C SER A 21 2.42 13.87 27.84
N PHE A 22 2.18 12.83 27.03
CA PHE A 22 2.44 11.45 27.41
C PHE A 22 3.91 11.23 27.83
N SER A 23 4.86 11.70 27.03
CA SER A 23 6.29 11.58 27.35
C SER A 23 6.68 12.31 28.62
N GLN A 24 6.10 13.49 28.88
CA GLN A 24 6.33 14.26 30.10
C GLN A 24 5.83 13.50 31.34
N LYS A 25 4.64 12.89 31.27
CA LYS A 25 4.12 12.05 32.36
C LYS A 25 5.00 10.83 32.62
N LEU A 26 5.57 10.22 31.59
CA LEU A 26 6.53 9.12 31.75
C LEU A 26 7.81 9.57 32.46
N LYS A 27 8.37 10.72 32.06
CA LYS A 27 9.55 11.32 32.73
C LYS A 27 9.29 11.61 34.21
N LEU A 28 8.14 12.24 34.51
CA LEU A 28 7.77 12.60 35.89
C LEU A 28 7.62 11.37 36.81
N LYS A 29 7.33 10.20 36.25
CA LYS A 29 7.21 8.94 36.99
C LYS A 29 8.48 8.09 36.99
N ASP A 30 9.62 8.63 36.56
CA ASP A 30 10.91 7.92 36.41
C ASP A 30 10.76 6.61 35.60
N PHE A 31 9.99 6.64 34.51
CA PHE A 31 9.87 5.47 33.65
C PHE A 31 11.21 5.18 32.96
N ARG A 32 11.75 3.98 33.17
CA ARG A 32 13.05 3.54 32.62
C ARG A 32 12.94 2.53 31.48
N GLY A 33 11.72 2.23 31.03
CA GLY A 33 11.51 1.33 29.90
C GLY A 33 11.84 2.01 28.58
N LYS A 34 11.97 1.19 27.53
CA LYS A 34 12.15 1.64 26.15
C LYS A 34 10.82 1.58 25.41
N ILE A 35 10.49 2.63 24.66
CA ILE A 35 9.26 2.67 23.86
C ILE A 35 9.59 2.30 22.43
N PHE A 36 8.78 1.40 21.85
CA PHE A 36 8.75 1.15 20.42
C PHE A 36 7.48 1.78 19.86
N LEU A 37 7.63 2.82 19.03
CA LEU A 37 6.51 3.44 18.30
C LEU A 37 6.26 2.70 16.99
N LEU A 38 5.04 2.17 16.84
CA LEU A 38 4.54 1.57 15.61
C LEU A 38 3.43 2.47 15.04
N ILE A 39 3.51 2.79 13.76
CA ILE A 39 2.47 3.56 13.06
C ILE A 39 2.01 2.76 11.86
N ASP A 40 0.71 2.47 11.80
CA ASP A 40 0.10 1.93 10.59
C ASP A 40 -0.50 3.06 9.75
N GLU A 41 -0.55 2.85 8.45
CA GLU A 41 -0.99 3.82 7.44
C GLU A 41 -0.40 5.22 7.67
N TYR A 42 0.92 5.29 7.84
CA TYR A 42 1.64 6.54 8.13
C TYR A 42 1.40 7.61 7.08
N ASP A 43 1.05 7.18 5.87
CA ASP A 43 0.77 7.93 4.67
C ASP A 43 -0.74 8.11 4.43
N HIS A 44 -1.64 7.79 5.36
CA HIS A 44 -3.09 7.89 5.14
C HIS A 44 -3.53 9.29 4.69
N PHE A 45 -2.87 10.35 5.18
CA PHE A 45 -3.09 11.74 4.76
C PHE A 45 -2.80 11.98 3.27
N THR A 46 -2.09 11.05 2.62
CA THR A 46 -1.77 11.06 1.20
C THR A 46 -2.84 10.40 0.35
N ASN A 47 -3.79 9.65 0.92
CA ASN A 47 -4.93 9.16 0.16
C ASN A 47 -5.75 10.33 -0.41
N GLU A 48 -5.70 11.49 0.24
CA GLU A 48 -6.24 12.74 -0.26
C GLU A 48 -5.40 13.37 -1.40
N LEU A 49 -4.12 13.02 -1.59
CA LEU A 49 -3.29 13.43 -2.75
C LEU A 49 -3.89 12.97 -4.08
N ILE A 50 -4.44 11.77 -4.05
CA ILE A 50 -5.05 11.13 -5.21
C ILE A 50 -6.46 11.72 -5.45
N SER A 51 -7.02 12.42 -4.45
CA SER A 51 -8.28 13.13 -4.53
C SER A 51 -8.09 14.61 -4.91
N PHE A 52 -9.17 15.27 -5.34
CA PHE A 52 -9.17 16.57 -6.02
C PHE A 52 -8.70 17.79 -5.19
N ASP A 53 -8.18 17.63 -3.97
CA ASP A 53 -7.88 18.73 -3.05
C ASP A 53 -6.38 18.93 -2.79
N GLN A 54 -5.67 19.39 -3.83
CA GLN A 54 -4.25 19.71 -3.74
C GLN A 54 -3.94 20.87 -2.77
N GLU A 55 -4.90 21.77 -2.51
CA GLU A 55 -4.71 22.89 -1.58
C GLU A 55 -4.73 22.41 -0.13
N HIS A 56 -5.73 21.61 0.26
CA HIS A 56 -5.79 21.03 1.59
C HIS A 56 -4.59 20.14 1.88
N PHE A 57 -4.18 19.33 0.89
CA PHE A 57 -2.99 18.53 1.01
C PHE A 57 -1.76 19.40 1.31
N ARG A 58 -1.53 20.47 0.52
CA ARG A 58 -0.41 21.40 0.75
C ARG A 58 -0.45 22.02 2.14
N GLU A 59 -1.63 22.30 2.68
CA GLU A 59 -1.78 22.81 4.05
C GLU A 59 -1.31 21.79 5.10
N ILE A 60 -1.79 20.54 4.98
CA ILE A 60 -1.45 19.42 5.88
C ILE A 60 0.06 19.17 5.94
N VAL A 61 0.73 19.31 4.79
CA VAL A 61 2.16 18.99 4.66
C VAL A 61 3.08 20.20 4.68
N SER A 62 2.52 21.40 4.70
CA SER A 62 3.27 22.65 4.77
C SER A 62 4.19 22.67 5.99
N ARG A 63 5.11 23.64 6.02
CA ARG A 63 5.97 23.90 7.19
C ARG A 63 5.21 24.05 8.53
N ASN A 64 3.93 24.41 8.49
CA ASN A 64 3.10 24.56 9.70
C ASN A 64 2.09 23.42 9.89
N GLY A 65 2.07 22.46 8.97
CA GLY A 65 1.17 21.33 8.94
C GLY A 65 1.36 20.36 10.11
N TRP A 66 0.29 19.64 10.45
CA TRP A 66 0.26 18.79 11.64
C TRP A 66 1.16 17.56 11.49
N VAL A 67 1.27 16.99 10.28
CA VAL A 67 2.12 15.83 9.98
C VAL A 67 3.55 16.15 10.36
N ARG A 68 4.01 17.34 9.95
CA ARG A 68 5.37 17.78 10.23
C ARG A 68 5.65 17.88 11.72
N LYS A 69 4.79 18.60 12.44
CA LYS A 69 4.93 18.80 13.89
C LYS A 69 4.95 17.47 14.63
N PHE A 70 4.10 16.52 14.24
CA PHE A 70 4.05 15.20 14.85
C PHE A 70 5.38 14.45 14.69
N TYR A 71 5.93 14.35 13.48
CA TYR A 71 7.20 13.64 13.27
C TYR A 71 8.42 14.38 13.86
N GLU A 72 8.38 15.71 14.00
CA GLU A 72 9.38 16.48 14.74
C GLU A 72 9.40 16.08 16.23
N VAL A 73 8.23 15.93 16.86
CA VAL A 73 8.10 15.40 18.24
C VAL A 73 8.65 13.98 18.33
N VAL A 74 8.27 13.09 17.41
CA VAL A 74 8.81 11.71 17.40
C VAL A 74 10.33 11.72 17.33
N LYS A 75 10.92 12.53 16.43
CA LYS A 75 12.37 12.66 16.31
C LYS A 75 13.01 13.14 17.61
N GLN A 76 12.41 14.15 18.26
CA GLN A 76 12.92 14.67 19.53
C GLN A 76 12.91 13.59 20.62
N LEU A 77 11.80 12.86 20.77
CA LEU A 77 11.68 11.79 21.76
C LEU A 77 12.62 10.62 21.48
N MET A 78 12.96 10.36 20.21
CA MET A 78 14.01 9.42 19.84
C MET A 78 15.39 9.92 20.26
N ALA A 79 15.70 11.20 20.01
CA ALA A 79 16.98 11.80 20.41
C ALA A 79 17.16 11.84 21.94
N GLU A 80 16.07 11.97 22.69
CA GLU A 80 16.05 11.89 24.15
C GLU A 80 16.12 10.45 24.69
N GLY A 81 16.07 9.44 23.82
CA GLY A 81 16.13 8.02 24.19
C GLY A 81 14.84 7.46 24.79
N ILE A 82 13.73 8.19 24.72
CA ILE A 82 12.42 7.74 25.20
C ILE A 82 11.79 6.77 24.20
N ILE A 83 11.77 7.17 22.93
CA ILE A 83 11.45 6.27 21.82
C ILE A 83 12.74 5.61 21.37
N ASP A 84 12.91 4.33 21.68
CA ASP A 84 14.10 3.56 21.29
C ASP A 84 14.03 3.13 19.82
N ARG A 85 12.81 2.85 19.34
CA ARG A 85 12.57 2.36 17.98
C ARG A 85 11.31 2.95 17.38
N PHE A 86 11.35 3.11 16.06
CA PHE A 86 10.26 3.58 15.24
C PHE A 86 10.09 2.63 14.06
N PHE A 87 8.85 2.27 13.74
CA PHE A 87 8.51 1.48 12.57
C PHE A 87 7.16 1.95 12.04
N ALA A 88 7.08 2.18 10.73
CA ALA A 88 5.89 2.67 10.09
C ALA A 88 5.57 1.85 8.84
N THR A 89 4.28 1.59 8.63
CA THR A 89 3.72 0.90 7.45
C THR A 89 2.79 1.84 6.71
N GLY A 90 2.74 1.67 5.39
CA GLY A 90 1.97 2.52 4.49
C GLY A 90 2.03 1.99 3.06
N VAL A 91 1.23 2.57 2.18
CA VAL A 91 1.14 2.13 0.77
C VAL A 91 1.89 3.10 -0.15
N THR A 92 1.66 4.39 0.00
CA THR A 92 2.25 5.47 -0.80
C THR A 92 3.44 6.07 -0.07
N PRO A 93 4.69 5.72 -0.44
CA PRO A 93 5.86 6.22 0.27
C PRO A 93 6.11 7.70 0.02
N VAL A 94 5.57 8.58 0.86
CA VAL A 94 5.87 10.01 0.82
C VAL A 94 7.11 10.36 1.64
N THR A 95 7.90 11.32 1.17
CA THR A 95 9.10 11.80 1.86
C THR A 95 8.75 12.49 3.18
N LEU A 96 8.88 11.81 4.33
CA LEU A 96 8.83 12.49 5.64
C LEU A 96 9.92 13.57 5.79
N ASP A 97 11.00 13.49 5.00
CA ASP A 97 12.11 14.46 4.94
C ASP A 97 11.79 15.76 4.20
N SER A 98 10.87 15.74 3.22
CA SER A 98 10.41 16.99 2.59
C SER A 98 9.31 17.66 3.43
N MET A 99 8.48 16.84 4.10
CA MET A 99 7.45 17.31 5.03
C MET A 99 8.11 17.89 6.28
N THR A 100 9.16 17.25 6.78
CA THR A 100 9.92 17.64 7.97
C THR A 100 11.38 17.69 7.58
N SER A 101 12.07 18.81 7.73
CA SER A 101 13.54 18.85 7.54
C SER A 101 14.30 18.04 8.60
N GLY A 102 13.60 17.12 9.28
CA GLY A 102 13.91 16.53 10.56
C GLY A 102 13.84 15.01 10.56
N PHE A 103 12.93 14.32 9.87
CA PHE A 103 12.79 12.87 10.06
C PHE A 103 13.77 11.99 9.26
N ASN A 104 14.98 12.51 9.01
CA ASN A 104 16.07 11.81 8.30
C ASN A 104 16.72 10.67 9.10
N VAL A 105 16.06 10.21 10.16
CA VAL A 105 16.48 9.12 11.04
C VAL A 105 15.85 7.78 10.63
N ALA A 106 14.84 7.82 9.76
CA ALA A 106 14.17 6.62 9.25
C ALA A 106 14.88 6.05 8.03
N GLN A 107 14.90 4.72 7.94
CA GLN A 107 15.38 3.99 6.78
C GLN A 107 14.17 3.42 6.03
N ASN A 108 14.07 3.69 4.73
CA ASN A 108 13.11 3.00 3.87
C ASN A 108 13.63 1.57 3.60
N ILE A 109 12.82 0.57 3.97
CA ILE A 109 13.14 -0.87 3.83
C ILE A 109 12.20 -1.59 2.85
N THR A 110 11.38 -0.87 2.09
CA THR A 110 10.32 -1.45 1.24
C THR A 110 10.85 -2.50 0.25
N LEU A 111 12.05 -2.30 -0.29
CA LEU A 111 12.68 -3.24 -1.23
C LEU A 111 13.62 -4.24 -0.55
N ASP A 112 13.80 -4.21 0.77
CA ASP A 112 14.69 -5.14 1.45
C ASP A 112 14.05 -6.53 1.48
N HIS A 113 14.67 -7.47 0.76
CA HIS A 113 14.26 -8.87 0.68
C HIS A 113 14.05 -9.55 2.04
N LYS A 114 14.72 -9.09 3.11
CA LYS A 114 14.54 -9.62 4.47
C LYS A 114 13.12 -9.39 5.01
N PHE A 115 12.43 -8.39 4.49
CA PHE A 115 11.07 -8.01 4.88
C PHE A 115 10.04 -8.37 3.80
N HIS A 116 10.46 -8.98 2.69
CA HIS A 116 9.58 -9.30 1.56
C HIS A 116 8.37 -10.12 1.98
N SER A 117 8.57 -11.22 2.73
CA SER A 117 7.51 -12.12 3.18
C SER A 117 6.54 -11.50 4.20
N LEU A 118 6.81 -10.30 4.74
CA LEU A 118 5.84 -9.61 5.61
C LEU A 118 4.63 -9.07 4.84
N THR A 119 4.73 -8.97 3.51
CA THR A 119 3.71 -8.31 2.66
C THR A 119 2.71 -9.29 2.04
N GLY A 120 2.85 -10.60 2.28
CA GLY A 120 1.97 -11.60 1.70
C GLY A 120 2.28 -13.02 2.19
N PHE A 121 1.47 -13.99 1.78
CA PHE A 121 1.75 -15.38 2.09
C PHE A 121 2.70 -16.00 1.08
N THR A 122 3.60 -16.84 1.56
CA THR A 122 4.40 -17.75 0.73
C THR A 122 3.55 -18.93 0.26
N GLU A 123 4.00 -19.66 -0.76
CA GLU A 123 3.29 -20.87 -1.21
C GLU A 123 3.18 -21.91 -0.09
N SER A 124 4.22 -22.03 0.76
CA SER A 124 4.23 -22.95 1.89
C SER A 124 3.17 -22.62 2.94
N GLU A 125 2.93 -21.33 3.19
CA GLU A 125 1.88 -20.87 4.09
C GLU A 125 0.49 -21.10 3.51
N VAL A 126 0.30 -20.90 2.20
CA VAL A 126 -0.97 -21.22 1.52
C VAL A 126 -1.27 -22.72 1.58
N VAL A 127 -0.27 -23.57 1.33
CA VAL A 127 -0.41 -25.04 1.49
C VAL A 127 -0.82 -25.39 2.92
N LYS A 128 -0.16 -24.78 3.91
CA LYS A 128 -0.47 -24.99 5.32
C LYS A 128 -1.91 -24.56 5.63
N LEU A 129 -2.33 -23.37 5.18
CA LEU A 129 -3.69 -22.86 5.36
C LEU A 129 -4.73 -23.80 4.75
N ILE A 130 -4.52 -24.30 3.53
CA ILE A 130 -5.42 -25.29 2.92
C ILE A 130 -5.51 -26.53 3.80
N SER A 131 -4.37 -27.08 4.23
CA SER A 131 -4.33 -28.32 5.02
C SER A 131 -4.96 -28.19 6.41
N GLU A 132 -4.86 -27.02 7.04
CA GLU A 132 -5.35 -26.80 8.41
C GLU A 132 -6.79 -26.31 8.48
N THR A 133 -7.30 -25.71 7.40
CA THR A 133 -8.63 -25.06 7.41
C THR A 133 -9.67 -25.76 6.55
N MET A 134 -9.25 -26.57 5.57
CA MET A 134 -10.18 -27.31 4.73
C MET A 134 -10.59 -28.63 5.38
N PRO A 135 -11.88 -29.01 5.31
CA PRO A 135 -12.36 -30.29 5.79
C PRO A 135 -11.73 -31.44 5.01
N ALA A 136 -11.45 -32.55 5.69
CA ALA A 136 -11.00 -33.77 5.04
C ALA A 136 -12.14 -34.40 4.22
N GLY A 137 -11.85 -34.80 2.98
CA GLY A 137 -12.79 -35.49 2.11
C GLY A 137 -12.41 -35.41 0.63
N GLU A 138 -13.24 -36.01 -0.23
CA GLU A 138 -13.04 -36.06 -1.69
C GLU A 138 -13.76 -34.93 -2.43
N GLN A 139 -14.28 -33.91 -1.73
CA GLN A 139 -15.08 -32.85 -2.36
C GLN A 139 -14.25 -31.91 -3.25
N PHE A 140 -12.93 -31.86 -3.08
CA PHE A 140 -12.02 -31.06 -3.89
C PHE A 140 -10.63 -31.70 -3.92
N ASP A 141 -9.85 -31.40 -4.97
CA ASP A 141 -8.43 -31.74 -5.03
C ASP A 141 -7.59 -30.57 -4.46
N PRO A 142 -6.84 -30.76 -3.35
CA PRO A 142 -5.96 -29.74 -2.80
C PRO A 142 -4.91 -29.22 -3.79
N LEU A 143 -4.44 -30.05 -4.71
CA LEU A 143 -3.45 -29.65 -5.72
C LEU A 143 -4.09 -28.76 -6.79
N GLU A 144 -5.28 -29.12 -7.26
CA GLU A 144 -6.07 -28.28 -8.17
C GLU A 144 -6.41 -26.93 -7.52
N LEU A 145 -6.85 -26.95 -6.26
CA LEU A 145 -7.12 -25.74 -5.49
C LEU A 145 -5.89 -24.83 -5.40
N LEU A 146 -4.73 -25.39 -5.03
CA LEU A 146 -3.48 -24.64 -4.95
C LEU A 146 -3.07 -24.06 -6.31
N ASN A 147 -3.24 -24.82 -7.40
CA ASN A 147 -2.94 -24.34 -8.75
C ASN A 147 -3.83 -23.16 -9.14
N ASN A 148 -5.12 -23.22 -8.81
CA ASN A 148 -6.08 -22.15 -9.02
C ASN A 148 -5.70 -20.89 -8.21
N LEU A 149 -5.41 -21.04 -6.91
CA LEU A 149 -4.96 -19.94 -6.07
C LEU A 149 -3.64 -19.34 -6.56
N ARG A 150 -2.72 -20.17 -7.08
CA ARG A 150 -1.46 -19.70 -7.67
C ARG A 150 -1.73 -18.83 -8.90
N SER A 151 -2.67 -19.23 -9.77
CA SER A 151 -3.03 -18.44 -10.95
C SER A 151 -3.73 -17.12 -10.59
N TRP A 152 -4.62 -17.16 -9.58
CA TRP A 152 -5.48 -16.03 -9.27
C TRP A 152 -4.85 -15.00 -8.36
N TYR A 153 -4.05 -15.43 -7.37
CA TYR A 153 -3.64 -14.57 -6.27
C TYR A 153 -2.12 -14.52 -6.03
N ASN A 154 -1.33 -15.45 -6.57
CA ASN A 154 0.14 -15.39 -6.49
C ASN A 154 0.72 -14.53 -7.60
N GLY A 155 1.68 -13.67 -7.28
CA GLY A 155 2.44 -12.95 -8.30
C GLY A 155 3.15 -11.70 -7.80
N SER A 156 2.88 -11.29 -6.57
CA SER A 156 3.42 -10.05 -6.00
C SER A 156 4.87 -10.24 -5.57
N ARG A 157 5.73 -9.32 -6.03
CA ARG A 157 7.13 -9.24 -5.62
C ARG A 157 7.55 -7.80 -5.44
N PHE A 158 7.84 -7.45 -4.19
CA PHE A 158 8.20 -6.09 -3.78
C PHE A 158 9.69 -5.86 -3.64
N SER A 159 10.51 -6.93 -3.62
CA SER A 159 11.97 -6.81 -3.68
C SER A 159 12.53 -7.44 -4.97
N PRO A 160 13.43 -6.75 -5.70
CA PRO A 160 14.08 -7.34 -6.88
C PRO A 160 14.97 -8.54 -6.51
N SER A 161 15.40 -8.64 -5.25
CA SER A 161 16.24 -9.73 -4.74
C SER A 161 15.44 -10.86 -4.08
N ALA A 162 14.11 -10.76 -4.03
CA ALA A 162 13.27 -11.84 -3.54
C ALA A 162 13.14 -12.96 -4.59
N GLU A 163 13.30 -14.19 -4.12
CA GLU A 163 13.19 -15.39 -4.95
C GLU A 163 11.72 -15.80 -5.16
N GLU A 164 10.91 -15.74 -4.10
CA GLU A 164 9.52 -16.16 -4.12
C GLU A 164 8.55 -15.02 -4.44
N LYS A 165 7.47 -15.33 -5.16
CA LYS A 165 6.31 -14.44 -5.31
C LYS A 165 5.32 -14.75 -4.20
N LEU A 166 4.59 -13.73 -3.76
CA LEU A 166 3.67 -13.81 -2.65
C LEU A 166 2.21 -13.77 -3.12
N TYR A 167 1.37 -14.40 -2.31
CA TYR A 167 -0.07 -14.37 -2.42
C TYR A 167 -0.64 -13.22 -1.58
N ASN A 168 -1.68 -12.56 -2.08
CA ASN A 168 -2.42 -11.56 -1.30
C ASN A 168 -3.15 -12.24 -0.12
N PRO A 169 -2.83 -11.90 1.15
CA PRO A 169 -3.42 -12.57 2.31
C PRO A 169 -4.94 -12.43 2.39
N GLN A 170 -5.47 -11.24 2.12
CA GLN A 170 -6.90 -10.97 2.21
C GLN A 170 -7.68 -11.81 1.20
N MET A 171 -7.16 -11.93 -0.02
CA MET A 171 -7.79 -12.73 -1.07
C MET A 171 -7.78 -14.22 -0.70
N ILE A 172 -6.65 -14.75 -0.23
CA ILE A 172 -6.53 -16.15 0.18
C ILE A 172 -7.49 -16.47 1.34
N LEU A 173 -7.49 -15.65 2.39
CA LEU A 173 -8.33 -15.90 3.56
C LEU A 173 -9.82 -15.79 3.22
N SER A 174 -10.21 -14.83 2.38
CA SER A 174 -11.60 -14.64 1.97
C SER A 174 -12.07 -15.80 1.10
N PHE A 175 -11.25 -16.20 0.12
CA PHE A 175 -11.54 -17.33 -0.74
C PHE A 175 -11.68 -18.63 0.06
N LEU A 176 -10.69 -18.97 0.91
CA LEU A 176 -10.72 -20.21 1.68
C LEU A 176 -11.94 -20.26 2.62
N ARG A 177 -12.31 -19.13 3.23
CA ARG A 177 -13.51 -19.05 4.07
C ARG A 177 -14.79 -19.42 3.30
N GLU A 178 -14.98 -18.87 2.10
CA GLU A 178 -16.16 -19.15 1.28
C GLU A 178 -16.12 -20.59 0.72
N PHE A 179 -14.97 -20.98 0.16
CA PHE A 179 -14.78 -22.29 -0.46
C PHE A 179 -15.01 -23.43 0.53
N ARG A 180 -14.61 -23.26 1.80
CA ARG A 180 -14.85 -24.24 2.86
C ARG A 180 -16.34 -24.56 3.04
N ASP A 181 -17.20 -23.57 2.87
CA ASP A 181 -18.64 -23.71 3.17
C ASP A 181 -19.44 -24.19 1.95
N THR A 182 -18.97 -23.89 0.73
CA THR A 182 -19.71 -24.14 -0.52
C THR A 182 -19.09 -25.20 -1.43
N TYR A 183 -17.77 -25.42 -1.32
CA TYR A 183 -16.94 -26.14 -2.29
C TYR A 183 -17.10 -25.65 -3.73
N THR A 184 -17.56 -24.41 -3.91
CA THR A 184 -17.71 -23.78 -5.22
C THR A 184 -16.73 -22.65 -5.38
N TYR A 185 -16.25 -22.47 -6.60
CA TYR A 185 -15.45 -21.31 -7.00
C TYR A 185 -16.29 -20.04 -7.19
N SER A 186 -17.41 -19.92 -6.48
CA SER A 186 -18.38 -18.82 -6.57
C SER A 186 -17.77 -17.45 -6.23
N GLY A 187 -16.69 -17.44 -5.44
CA GLY A 187 -15.94 -16.25 -5.02
C GLY A 187 -15.09 -15.57 -6.09
N MET A 188 -14.88 -16.18 -7.26
CA MET A 188 -13.95 -15.66 -8.29
C MET A 188 -14.29 -14.24 -8.79
N MET A 189 -15.55 -13.81 -8.69
CA MET A 189 -16.04 -12.52 -9.23
C MET A 189 -16.95 -11.74 -8.28
N SER A 190 -17.26 -12.29 -7.09
CA SER A 190 -18.13 -11.63 -6.09
C SER A 190 -17.34 -10.82 -5.07
N ASP A 191 -16.00 -10.75 -5.18
CA ASP A 191 -15.19 -9.84 -4.38
C ASP A 191 -15.61 -8.40 -4.69
N ILE A 192 -16.47 -7.88 -3.82
CA ILE A 192 -17.01 -6.52 -3.74
C ILE A 192 -15.93 -5.43 -3.92
N ASN A 193 -14.65 -5.78 -3.75
CA ASN A 193 -13.50 -4.92 -3.96
C ASN A 193 -13.11 -4.71 -5.43
N VAL A 194 -13.44 -5.61 -6.37
CA VAL A 194 -13.05 -5.47 -7.79
C VAL A 194 -13.69 -4.22 -8.43
N THR A 195 -14.96 -3.97 -8.09
CA THR A 195 -15.72 -2.79 -8.55
C THR A 195 -15.30 -1.47 -7.89
N SER A 196 -14.65 -1.48 -6.73
CA SER A 196 -14.11 -0.27 -6.10
C SER A 196 -12.64 -0.06 -6.43
N ASP A 197 -11.87 -1.13 -6.68
CA ASP A 197 -10.42 -1.07 -6.84
C ASP A 197 -10.00 -0.64 -8.25
N TRP A 198 -10.83 -0.83 -9.28
CA TRP A 198 -10.54 -0.21 -10.59
C TRP A 198 -10.54 1.32 -10.50
N LYS A 199 -11.31 1.92 -9.58
CA LYS A 199 -11.27 3.36 -9.34
C LYS A 199 -9.93 3.81 -8.78
N LYS A 200 -9.21 2.93 -8.05
CA LYS A 200 -7.83 3.23 -7.63
C LYS A 200 -6.91 3.35 -8.84
N ILE A 201 -7.04 2.44 -9.81
CA ILE A 201 -6.31 2.54 -11.09
C ILE A 201 -6.67 3.87 -11.78
N ASP A 202 -7.96 4.20 -11.89
CA ASP A 202 -8.43 5.46 -12.49
C ASP A 202 -7.84 6.68 -11.80
N ASN A 203 -7.91 6.74 -10.47
CA ASN A 203 -7.42 7.89 -9.70
C ASN A 203 -5.89 8.04 -9.74
N ILE A 204 -5.14 6.92 -9.80
CA ILE A 204 -3.68 6.94 -9.93
C ILE A 204 -3.28 7.40 -11.33
N ILE A 205 -3.93 6.85 -12.36
CA ILE A 205 -3.61 7.16 -13.76
C ILE A 205 -4.05 8.58 -14.14
N SER A 206 -5.15 9.08 -13.57
CA SER A 206 -5.66 10.44 -13.83
C SER A 206 -4.73 11.55 -13.35
N GLN A 207 -3.69 11.23 -12.57
CA GLN A 207 -2.65 12.19 -12.18
C GLN A 207 -1.75 12.59 -13.35
N LEU A 208 -1.74 11.82 -14.45
CA LEU A 208 -0.94 12.12 -15.64
C LEU A 208 -1.72 12.98 -16.64
N PRO A 209 -1.02 13.83 -17.42
CA PRO A 209 -1.61 14.50 -18.56
C PRO A 209 -2.21 13.49 -19.57
N PRO A 210 -3.31 13.86 -20.25
CA PRO A 210 -3.82 13.09 -21.38
C PRO A 210 -2.72 12.80 -22.40
N GLY A 211 -2.64 11.56 -22.88
CA GLY A 211 -1.60 11.00 -23.75
C GLY A 211 -0.56 10.15 -23.01
N THR A 212 -0.12 10.58 -21.82
CA THR A 212 0.87 9.81 -21.04
C THR A 212 0.21 8.65 -20.30
N ALA A 213 -0.98 8.90 -19.76
CA ALA A 213 -1.84 7.89 -19.13
C ALA A 213 -2.11 6.72 -20.08
N GLU A 214 -2.56 7.00 -21.30
CA GLU A 214 -2.86 6.04 -22.35
C GLU A 214 -1.62 5.23 -22.72
N SER A 215 -0.46 5.87 -22.83
CA SER A 215 0.80 5.16 -23.11
C SER A 215 1.19 4.17 -22.02
N VAL A 216 0.96 4.50 -20.74
CA VAL A 216 1.19 3.57 -19.61
C VAL A 216 0.21 2.41 -19.68
N ILE A 217 -1.08 2.69 -19.90
CA ILE A 217 -2.12 1.67 -20.04
C ILE A 217 -1.78 0.71 -21.18
N ASP A 218 -1.45 1.23 -22.36
CA ASP A 218 -1.13 0.43 -23.54
C ASP A 218 0.10 -0.46 -23.30
N GLN A 219 1.13 0.06 -22.63
CA GLN A 219 2.32 -0.74 -22.30
C GLN A 219 2.00 -1.86 -21.31
N VAL A 220 1.24 -1.56 -20.25
CA VAL A 220 0.88 -2.55 -19.23
C VAL A 220 -0.03 -3.64 -19.80
N LEU A 221 -0.96 -3.28 -20.69
CA LEU A 221 -1.93 -4.21 -21.26
C LEU A 221 -1.42 -5.00 -22.46
N ASN A 222 -0.75 -4.34 -23.42
CA ASN A 222 -0.41 -4.95 -24.71
C ASN A 222 0.97 -5.59 -24.72
N ASN A 223 1.92 -5.09 -23.92
CA ASN A 223 3.30 -5.59 -23.92
C ASN A 223 3.58 -6.57 -22.78
N ASP A 224 2.58 -6.93 -21.97
CA ASP A 224 2.65 -7.75 -20.74
C ASP A 224 3.60 -7.22 -19.64
N TYR A 225 4.42 -6.22 -19.93
CA TYR A 225 5.33 -5.58 -18.99
C TYR A 225 5.59 -4.12 -19.35
N ILE A 226 5.97 -3.34 -18.34
CA ILE A 226 6.50 -1.99 -18.48
C ILE A 226 7.86 -1.89 -17.79
N THR A 227 8.77 -1.11 -18.35
CA THR A 227 10.10 -0.90 -17.76
C THR A 227 10.25 0.56 -17.37
N ASP A 228 10.58 0.81 -16.10
CA ASP A 228 10.82 2.15 -15.59
C ASP A 228 11.72 2.10 -14.35
N SER A 229 12.16 3.27 -13.90
CA SER A 229 12.79 3.41 -12.58
C SER A 229 11.73 3.29 -11.47
N LEU A 230 12.15 3.40 -10.21
CA LEU A 230 11.25 3.38 -9.06
C LEU A 230 11.41 4.67 -8.26
N THR A 231 10.31 5.37 -8.03
CA THR A 231 10.26 6.46 -7.06
C THR A 231 10.21 5.85 -5.66
N LEU A 232 11.31 5.96 -4.91
CA LEU A 232 11.39 5.43 -3.54
C LEU A 232 10.62 6.28 -2.53
N LEU A 233 10.58 7.59 -2.76
CA LEU A 233 9.85 8.54 -1.92
C LEU A 233 9.28 9.66 -2.79
N TYR A 234 7.98 9.94 -2.67
CA TYR A 234 7.30 11.00 -3.40
C TYR A 234 7.47 12.33 -2.69
N ASN A 235 7.87 13.36 -3.46
CA ASN A 235 7.74 14.74 -3.04
C ASN A 235 6.39 15.28 -3.51
N PRO A 236 5.45 15.54 -2.61
CA PRO A 236 4.12 15.93 -3.01
C PRO A 236 4.01 17.41 -3.37
N GLU A 237 5.10 18.19 -3.24
CA GLU A 237 5.18 19.56 -3.77
C GLU A 237 5.39 19.59 -5.30
N THR A 238 5.71 18.44 -5.92
CA THR A 238 5.96 18.33 -7.37
C THR A 238 4.86 17.57 -8.10
N PRO A 239 4.52 17.93 -9.35
CA PRO A 239 3.57 17.16 -10.16
C PRO A 239 4.04 15.71 -10.36
N PHE A 240 3.10 14.78 -10.42
CA PHE A 240 3.37 13.37 -10.67
C PHE A 240 3.98 13.16 -12.08
N THR A 241 5.05 12.38 -12.12
CA THR A 241 5.68 11.90 -13.35
C THR A 241 5.15 10.52 -13.75
N LYS A 242 5.47 10.08 -14.97
CA LYS A 242 5.20 8.71 -15.42
C LYS A 242 5.79 7.66 -14.46
N THR A 243 7.04 7.86 -14.04
CA THR A 243 7.72 6.99 -13.08
C THR A 243 6.97 6.94 -11.75
N ASP A 244 6.45 8.07 -11.29
CA ASP A 244 5.71 8.12 -10.03
C ASP A 244 4.44 7.29 -10.09
N VAL A 245 3.68 7.40 -11.18
CA VAL A 245 2.45 6.63 -11.39
C VAL A 245 2.73 5.13 -11.53
N ILE A 246 3.78 4.74 -12.26
CA ILE A 246 4.17 3.32 -12.33
C ILE A 246 4.56 2.80 -10.94
N SER A 247 5.29 3.60 -10.19
CA SER A 247 5.67 3.28 -8.82
C SER A 247 4.44 3.17 -7.90
N LEU A 248 3.42 4.03 -8.06
CA LEU A 248 2.17 3.97 -7.29
C LEU A 248 1.39 2.70 -7.61
N LEU A 249 1.27 2.33 -8.88
CA LEU A 249 0.67 1.07 -9.30
C LEU A 249 1.41 -0.12 -8.67
N PHE A 250 2.74 -0.07 -8.63
CA PHE A 250 3.56 -1.08 -7.96
C PHE A 250 3.30 -1.15 -6.45
N TYR A 251 3.36 -0.03 -5.72
CA TYR A 251 3.15 -0.05 -4.27
C TYR A 251 1.74 -0.47 -3.86
N ASN A 252 0.73 -0.20 -4.72
CA ASN A 252 -0.64 -0.67 -4.54
C ASN A 252 -0.85 -2.15 -4.91
N GLY A 253 0.21 -2.87 -5.32
CA GLY A 253 0.13 -4.27 -5.74
C GLY A 253 -0.58 -4.47 -7.09
N LEU A 254 -0.81 -3.40 -7.86
CA LEU A 254 -1.37 -3.44 -9.21
C LEU A 254 -0.30 -3.81 -10.26
N LEU A 255 0.96 -3.56 -9.94
CA LEU A 255 2.13 -4.05 -10.65
C LEU A 255 3.08 -4.76 -9.68
N SER A 256 3.94 -5.61 -10.22
CA SER A 256 4.90 -6.42 -9.47
C SER A 256 6.25 -6.45 -10.19
N ILE A 257 7.36 -6.47 -9.44
CA ILE A 257 8.70 -6.53 -10.04
C ILE A 257 8.94 -7.95 -10.59
N ASP A 258 9.25 -8.07 -11.88
CA ASP A 258 9.62 -9.31 -12.55
C ASP A 258 11.12 -9.37 -12.92
N GLY A 259 11.85 -8.28 -12.77
CA GLY A 259 13.31 -8.27 -12.83
C GLY A 259 13.90 -6.87 -12.77
N ILE A 260 15.23 -6.78 -12.80
CA ILE A 260 15.96 -5.52 -12.87
C ILE A 260 17.06 -5.61 -13.94
N THR A 261 17.13 -4.61 -14.82
CA THR A 261 18.13 -4.51 -15.88
C THR A 261 18.65 -3.09 -15.96
N ALA A 262 19.97 -2.90 -15.80
CA ALA A 262 20.64 -1.60 -15.89
C ALA A 262 19.99 -0.48 -15.04
N GLY A 263 19.50 -0.83 -13.84
CA GLY A 263 18.86 0.12 -12.92
C GLY A 263 17.36 0.37 -13.17
N PHE A 264 16.78 -0.26 -14.19
CA PHE A 264 15.36 -0.21 -14.47
C PHE A 264 14.66 -1.50 -14.05
N TYR A 265 13.49 -1.36 -13.44
CA TYR A 265 12.65 -2.48 -13.03
C TYR A 265 11.73 -2.86 -14.17
N LYS A 266 11.63 -4.17 -14.42
CA LYS A 266 10.59 -4.75 -15.27
C LYS A 266 9.37 -5.01 -14.37
N TYR A 267 8.28 -4.30 -14.62
CA TYR A 267 7.02 -4.47 -13.92
C TYR A 267 6.03 -5.28 -14.75
N VAL A 268 5.28 -6.16 -14.10
CA VAL A 268 4.23 -7.00 -14.72
C VAL A 268 2.95 -6.95 -13.90
N ILE A 269 1.82 -7.26 -14.53
CA ILE A 269 0.59 -7.57 -13.80
C ILE A 269 0.80 -8.88 -13.03
N PRO A 270 0.64 -8.92 -11.70
CA PRO A 270 1.08 -10.06 -10.89
C PRO A 270 0.30 -11.34 -11.16
N ASN A 271 -1.03 -11.25 -11.32
CA ASN A 271 -1.90 -12.42 -11.36
C ASN A 271 -3.18 -12.15 -12.15
N TYR A 272 -4.01 -13.19 -12.28
CA TYR A 272 -5.26 -13.10 -13.04
C TYR A 272 -6.25 -12.09 -12.46
N LEU A 273 -6.38 -11.98 -11.13
CA LEU A 273 -7.29 -11.04 -10.50
C LEU A 273 -6.95 -9.60 -10.88
N ILE A 274 -5.69 -9.19 -10.75
CA ILE A 274 -5.26 -7.84 -11.12
C ILE A 274 -5.43 -7.61 -12.62
N ARG A 275 -5.24 -8.62 -13.46
CA ARG A 275 -5.54 -8.51 -14.89
C ARG A 275 -7.03 -8.22 -15.15
N GLN A 276 -7.94 -8.86 -14.40
CA GLN A 276 -9.37 -8.55 -14.49
C GLN A 276 -9.68 -7.11 -14.04
N LEU A 277 -9.02 -6.60 -13.01
CA LEU A 277 -9.16 -5.18 -12.61
C LEU A 277 -8.80 -4.22 -13.73
N TYR A 278 -7.69 -4.47 -14.44
CA TYR A 278 -7.31 -3.65 -15.59
C TYR A 278 -8.32 -3.75 -16.74
N TRP A 279 -8.91 -4.93 -16.98
CA TRP A 279 -9.98 -5.10 -17.97
C TRP A 279 -11.24 -4.29 -17.61
N GLU A 280 -11.67 -4.34 -16.35
CA GLU A 280 -12.83 -3.57 -15.87
C GLU A 280 -12.57 -2.06 -15.94
N PHE A 281 -11.38 -1.61 -15.52
CA PHE A 281 -10.93 -0.23 -15.66
C PHE A 281 -11.05 0.25 -17.11
N PHE A 282 -10.52 -0.55 -18.06
CA PHE A 282 -10.57 -0.23 -19.48
C PHE A 282 -11.99 -0.18 -20.03
N ARG A 283 -12.83 -1.18 -19.70
CA ARG A 283 -14.24 -1.23 -20.12
C ARG A 283 -14.97 0.04 -19.69
N ASN A 284 -14.84 0.43 -18.42
CA ASN A 284 -15.48 1.64 -17.88
C ASN A 284 -14.96 2.92 -18.54
N ARG A 285 -13.67 2.98 -18.92
CA ARG A 285 -13.12 4.13 -19.65
C ARG A 285 -13.71 4.26 -21.05
N MET A 286 -13.76 3.16 -21.81
CA MET A 286 -14.35 3.15 -23.16
C MET A 286 -15.82 3.56 -23.15
N GLU A 287 -16.59 3.12 -22.15
CA GLU A 287 -18.00 3.51 -22.01
C GLU A 287 -18.16 5.01 -21.74
N ARG A 288 -17.28 5.60 -20.91
CA ARG A 288 -17.25 7.05 -20.67
C ARG A 288 -16.94 7.84 -21.94
N GLU A 289 -15.95 7.41 -22.72
CA GLU A 289 -15.58 8.07 -23.99
C GLU A 289 -16.74 8.02 -25.01
N LYS A 290 -17.38 6.85 -25.19
CA LYS A 290 -18.55 6.72 -26.08
C LYS A 290 -19.73 7.58 -25.65
N ASN A 291 -19.98 7.70 -24.34
CA ASN A 291 -21.07 8.53 -23.83
C ASN A 291 -20.81 10.02 -24.03
N LEU A 292 -19.54 10.47 -23.93
CA LEU A 292 -19.14 11.84 -24.24
C LEU A 292 -19.36 12.18 -25.72
N ASP A 293 -19.01 11.28 -26.64
CA ASP A 293 -19.24 11.43 -28.09
C ASP A 293 -20.73 11.52 -28.46
N LEU A 294 -21.59 10.79 -27.74
CA LEU A 294 -23.04 10.82 -27.95
C LEU A 294 -23.73 12.07 -27.37
N SER A 295 -23.16 12.66 -26.32
CA SER A 295 -23.67 13.91 -25.70
C SER A 295 -23.20 15.19 -26.40
N SER A 296 -22.22 15.07 -27.29
CA SER A 296 -21.62 16.17 -28.05
C SER A 296 -22.21 16.35 -29.46
N ASN A 297 -23.22 15.54 -29.81
CA ASN A 297 -24.01 15.61 -31.05
C ASN A 297 -25.47 15.97 -30.74
#